data_AF-A0A1V6DVD1-F1
#
_entry.id   AF-A0A1V6DVD1-F1
#
_cell.length_a   1.000
_cell.length_b   1.000
_cell.length_c   1.000
_cell.angle_alpha   90.00
_cell.angle_beta   90.00
_cell.angle_gamma   90.00
#
_symmetry.space_group_name_H-M   'P 1'
#
loop_
_entity.id
_entity.type
_entity.pdbx_description
1 polymer ?
#
loop_
_entity_poly.entity_id
_entity_poly.type
_entity_poly.pdbx_seq_one_letter_code
_entity_poly.pdbx_strand_id
1 'polypeptide(L)' 'MEIKELKTKNPSELQALLAQSREKLRELRFKDSNRQLKNIREIRQIRETIARILTVLNTKA' A
#
# COMPACT_ATOMS: atom_id res chain seq x y z
N MET A 1 1.56 -7.64 -4.84
CA MET A 1 1.78 -8.16 -3.48
C MET A 1 0.71 -9.18 -3.16
N GLU A 2 1.10 -10.44 -2.92
CA GLU A 2 0.15 -11.48 -2.57
C GLU A 2 -0.17 -11.48 -1.07
N ILE A 3 -1.41 -11.82 -0.71
CA ILE A 3 -1.86 -11.85 0.70
C ILE A 3 -1.04 -12.86 1.52
N LYS A 4 -0.52 -13.92 0.89
CA LYS A 4 0.30 -14.95 1.53
C LYS A 4 1.61 -14.39 2.10
N GLU A 5 2.27 -13.49 1.37
CA GLU A 5 3.53 -12.84 1.79
C GLU A 5 3.32 -11.83 2.93
N LEU A 6 2.12 -11.25 3.02
CA LEU A 6 1.78 -10.32 4.09
C LEU A 6 1.47 -11.05 5.41
N LYS A 7 0.96 -12.29 5.34
CA LYS A 7 0.66 -13.10 6.53
C LYS A 7 1.92 -13.55 7.27
N THR A 8 3.03 -13.78 6.57
CA THR A 8 4.30 -14.23 7.18
C THR A 8 5.07 -13.10 7.87
N LYS A 9 4.77 -11.84 7.57
CA LYS A 9 5.44 -10.67 8.17
C LYS A 9 4.95 -10.36 9.58
N ASN A 10 5.83 -9.76 10.37
CA ASN A 10 5.53 -9.29 11.72
C ASN A 10 4.56 -8.10 11.70
N PRO A 11 3.73 -7.91 12.76
CA PRO A 11 2.80 -6.79 12.83
C PRO A 11 3.51 -5.42 12.77
N SER A 12 4.69 -5.29 13.38
CA SER A 12 5.52 -4.08 13.29
C SER A 12 6.00 -3.79 11.87
N GLU A 13 6.44 -4.83 11.14
CA GLU A 13 6.84 -4.69 9.73
C GLU A 13 5.66 -4.34 8.82
N LEU A 14 4.48 -4.89 9.10
CA LEU A 14 3.25 -4.55 8.37
C LEU A 14 2.86 -3.09 8.59
N GLN A 15 3.02 -2.55 9.80
CA GLN A 15 2.79 -1.13 10.07
C GLN A 15 3.81 -0.23 9.35
N ALA A 16 5.09 -0.62 9.31
CA ALA A 16 6.11 0.10 8.55
C ALA A 16 5.82 0.10 7.04
N LEU A 17 5.46 -1.05 6.48
CA LEU A 17 5.03 -1.19 5.07
C LEU A 17 3.79 -0.37 4.76
N LEU A 18 2.84 -0.30 5.69
CA LEU A 18 1.64 0.52 5.56
C LEU A 18 1.98 2.02 5.51
N ALA A 19 2.90 2.49 6.35
CA ALA A 19 3.37 3.87 6.33
C ALA A 19 4.03 4.21 4.99
N GLN A 20 4.97 3.38 4.54
CA GLN A 20 5.64 3.53 3.24
C GLN A 20 4.66 3.53 2.06
N SER A 21 3.68 2.61 2.08
CA SER A 21 2.68 2.51 1.00
C SER A 21 1.77 3.75 0.96
N ARG A 22 1.43 4.32 2.11
CA ARG A 22 0.65 5.57 2.20
C ARG A 22 1.42 6.77 1.69
N GLU A 23 2.71 6.86 2.00
CA GLU A 23 3.59 7.91 1.50
C GLU A 23 3.74 7.84 -0.01
N LYS A 24 3.99 6.64 -0.54
CA LYS A 24 4.03 6.41 -2.00
C LYS A 24 2.72 6.76 -2.68
N LEU A 25 1.57 6.44 -2.07
CA LEU A 25 0.26 6.86 -2.58
C LEU A 25 0.13 8.39 -2.64
N ARG A 26 0.66 9.11 -1.64
CA ARG A 26 0.66 10.57 -1.59
C ARG A 26 1.50 11.16 -2.73
N GLU A 27 2.69 10.63 -2.97
CA GLU A 27 3.54 11.01 -4.09
C GLU A 27 2.87 10.76 -5.44
N LEU A 28 2.25 9.59 -5.64
CA LEU A 28 1.55 9.29 -6.89
C LEU A 28 0.38 10.25 -7.11
N ARG A 29 -0.40 10.58 -6.07
CA ARG A 29 -1.48 11.57 -6.17
C ARG A 29 -0.96 12.97 -6.52
N PHE A 30 0.21 13.34 -6.00
CA PHE A 30 0.85 14.60 -6.35
C PHE A 30 1.29 14.62 -7.82
N LYS A 31 1.93 13.54 -8.29
CA LYS A 31 2.32 13.38 -9.70
C LYS A 31 1.12 13.35 -10.64
N ASP A 32 0.01 12.73 -10.22
CA ASP A 32 -1.25 12.69 -10.95
C ASP A 32 -1.88 14.08 -11.07
N SER A 33 -1.87 14.85 -9.97
CA SER A 33 -2.34 16.25 -9.96
C SER A 33 -1.54 17.13 -10.92
N ASN A 34 -0.23 16.89 -11.04
CA ASN A 34 0.65 17.56 -12.00
C ASN A 34 0.55 16.99 -13.44
N ARG A 35 -0.34 16.01 -13.69
CA ARG A 35 -0.49 15.29 -14.98
C ARG A 35 0.79 14.62 -15.48
N GLN A 36 1.74 14.33 -14.60
CA GLN A 36 3.02 13.69 -14.91
C GLN A 36 2.99 12.17 -14.74
N LEU A 37 1.83 11.64 -14.33
CA LEU A 37 1.67 10.22 -14.04
C LEU A 37 1.35 9.43 -15.32
N LYS A 38 2.34 8.70 -15.85
CA LYS A 38 2.15 7.83 -17.01
C LYS A 38 1.30 6.58 -16.68
N ASN A 39 1.40 6.07 -15.45
CA ASN A 39 0.79 4.82 -15.02
C ASN A 39 -0.25 5.01 -13.90
N ILE A 40 -1.46 5.44 -14.26
CA ILE A 40 -2.60 5.61 -13.34
C ILE A 40 -2.95 4.30 -12.60
N ARG A 41 -2.71 3.15 -13.22
CA ARG A 41 -2.94 1.83 -12.62
C ARG A 41 -2.11 1.60 -11.35
N GLU A 42 -0.97 2.27 -11.20
CA GLU A 42 -0.12 2.14 -10.01
C GLU A 42 -0.83 2.64 -8.74
N ILE A 43 -1.62 3.72 -8.84
CA ILE A 43 -2.44 4.24 -7.72
C ILE A 43 -3.41 3.16 -7.24
N ARG A 44 -4.07 2.46 -8.17
CA ARG A 44 -5.00 1.39 -7.83
C ARG A 44 -4.28 0.23 -7.15
N GLN A 45 -3.14 -0.20 -7.67
CA GLN A 45 -2.34 -1.29 -7.08
C GLN A 45 -1.88 -0.97 -5.66
N ILE A 46 -1.42 0.27 -5.41
CA ILE A 46 -1.02 0.71 -4.07
C ILE A 46 -2.23 0.75 -3.11
N ARG A 47 -3.39 1.24 -3.57
CA ARG A 47 -4.62 1.20 -2.76
C ARG A 47 -5.01 -0.21 -2.36
N GLU A 48 -4.98 -1.15 -3.31
CA GLU A 48 -5.28 -2.57 -3.03
C GLU A 48 -4.26 -3.18 -2.06
N THR A 49 -2.98 -2.79 -2.18
CA THR A 49 -1.92 -3.26 -1.27
C THR A 49 -2.15 -2.75 0.16
N ILE A 50 -2.49 -1.46 0.34
CA ILE A 50 -2.82 -0.89 1.65
C ILE A 50 -4.03 -1.62 2.27
N ALA A 51 -5.08 -1.87 1.47
CA ALA A 51 -6.26 -2.59 1.94
C ALA A 51 -5.91 -4.00 2.43
N ARG A 52 -5.10 -4.74 1.66
CA ARG A 52 -4.63 -6.08 2.05
C ARG A 52 -3.82 -6.06 3.35
N ILE A 53 -2.93 -5.08 3.53
CA ILE A 53 -2.13 -4.93 4.76
C ILE A 53 -3.06 -4.68 5.96
N LEU A 54 -4.04 -3.78 5.82
CA LEU A 54 -5.03 -3.50 6.87
C LEU A 54 -5.85 -4.74 7.21
N THR A 55 -6.29 -5.51 6.21
CA THR A 55 -7.00 -6.76 6.45
C THR A 55 -6.15 -7.74 7.25
N VAL A 56 -4.88 -7.93 6.88
CA VAL A 56 -3.98 -8.85 7.61
C VAL A 56 -3.76 -8.38 9.05
N LEU A 57 -3.54 -7.07 9.25
CA LEU A 57 -3.42 -6.50 10.60
C LEU A 57 -4.69 -6.75 11.44
N ASN A 58 -5.87 -6.55 10.85
CA ASN A 58 -7.15 -6.77 11.54
C ASN A 58 -7.43 -8.25 11.81
N THR A 59 -6.95 -9.17 10.98
CA THR A 59 -7.09 -10.62 11.23
C THR A 59 -6.10 -11.16 12.28
N LYS A 60 -5.04 -10.41 12.60
CA LYS A 60 -4.04 -10.78 13.60
C LYS A 60 -4.30 -10.13 14.97
N ALA A 61 -5.12 -9.08 15.01
CA ALA A 61 -5.62 -8.45 16.23
C ALA A 61 -6.72 -9.31 16.85
#